data_AF-A0A351LYU2-F1
#
_entry.id   AF-A0A351LYU2-F1
#
_cell.length_a   1.000
_cell.length_b   1.000
_cell.length_c   1.000
_cell.angle_alpha   90.00
_cell.angle_beta   90.00
_cell.angle_gamma   90.00
#
_symmetry.space_group_name_H-M   'P 1'
#
loop_
_entity.id
_entity.type
_entity.pdbx_description
1 polymer ?
#
loop_
_entity_poly.entity_id
_entity_poly.type
_entity_poly.pdbx_seq_one_letter_code
_entity_poly.pdbx_strand_id
1 'polypeptide(L)'
;LIVGIQAGRTVVYDGDAMLVVRVAARFVQHGFDVRHLRMYLLAAQREAGILEQVLLPLRRRGDGRSGGEARRLLDELADAGAALHDLLLRRSLGPST
;
A
#
# COMPACT_ATOMS: atom_id res chain seq x y z
N LEU A 1 -4.01 9.29 5.32
CA LEU A 1 -3.02 8.21 5.54
C LEU A 1 -3.68 7.03 6.22
N ILE A 2 -4.36 7.26 7.34
CA ILE A 2 -5.23 6.27 7.97
C ILE A 2 -6.70 6.64 7.78
N VAL A 3 -7.57 5.64 7.83
CA VAL A 3 -9.03 5.81 7.80
C VAL A 3 -9.58 5.18 9.07
N GLY A 4 -10.46 5.90 9.75
CA GLY A 4 -11.14 5.37 10.92
C GLY A 4 -12.38 4.57 10.52
N ILE A 5 -12.63 3.48 11.23
CA ILE A 5 -13.81 2.64 11.07
C ILE A 5 -14.86 3.13 12.08
N GLN A 6 -16.10 3.35 11.63
CA GLN A 6 -17.19 3.74 12.53
C GLN A 6 -17.62 2.53 13.37
N ALA A 7 -17.62 2.69 14.69
CA ALA A 7 -18.08 1.71 15.67
C ALA A 7 -19.17 2.34 16.55
N GLY A 8 -20.40 2.39 16.02
CA GLY A 8 -21.53 3.05 16.69
C GLY A 8 -21.33 4.57 16.73
N ARG A 9 -21.06 5.12 17.92
CA ARG A 9 -20.84 6.57 18.12
C ARG A 9 -19.36 6.95 18.20
N THR A 10 -18.45 6.00 18.06
CA THR A 10 -17.01 6.22 18.13
C THR A 10 -16.32 5.85 16.83
N VAL A 11 -15.16 6.44 16.60
CA VAL A 11 -14.27 6.08 15.50
C VAL A 11 -13.13 5.24 16.08
N VAL A 12 -12.94 4.04 15.54
CA VAL A 12 -11.84 3.16 15.92
C VAL A 12 -10.83 3.04 14.77
N TYR A 13 -9.58 2.80 15.12
CA TYR A 13 -8.50 2.57 14.16
C TYR A 13 -7.97 1.16 14.39
N ASP A 14 -7.73 0.44 13.31
CA ASP A 14 -7.27 -0.94 13.34
C ASP A 14 -5.74 -1.03 13.51
N GLY A 15 -5.23 -2.28 13.48
CA GLY A 15 -3.80 -2.56 13.61
C GLY A 15 -2.99 -1.94 12.47
N ASP A 16 -3.51 -1.97 11.25
CA ASP A 16 -2.82 -1.41 10.08
C ASP A 16 -2.71 0.11 10.19
N ALA A 17 -3.76 0.80 10.64
CA ALA A 17 -3.69 2.22 10.94
C ALA A 17 -2.60 2.54 11.98
N MET A 18 -2.45 1.71 13.01
CA MET A 18 -1.39 1.86 14.00
C MET A 18 0.01 1.66 13.39
N LEU A 19 0.19 0.68 12.51
CA LEU A 19 1.46 0.44 11.79
C LEU A 19 1.80 1.63 10.88
N VAL A 20 0.84 2.14 10.11
CA VAL A 20 1.00 3.31 9.25
C VAL A 20 1.43 4.54 10.06
N VAL A 21 0.79 4.79 11.20
CA VAL A 21 1.17 5.91 12.09
C VAL A 21 2.58 5.75 12.62
N ARG A 22 2.98 4.54 13.03
CA ARG A 22 4.34 4.29 13.54
C ARG A 22 5.41 4.56 12.49
N VAL A 23 5.17 4.18 11.24
CA VAL A 23 6.10 4.48 10.14
C VAL A 23 6.09 5.97 9.83
N ALA A 24 4.91 6.59 9.70
CA ALA A 24 4.79 8.03 9.45
C ALA A 24 5.49 8.88 10.53
N ALA A 25 5.42 8.46 11.80
CA ALA A 25 6.11 9.14 12.90
C ALA A 25 7.64 9.17 12.70
N ARG A 26 8.24 8.14 12.11
CA ARG A 26 9.67 8.14 11.80
C ARG A 26 10.01 9.23 10.78
N PHE A 27 9.20 9.43 9.75
CA PHE A 27 9.41 10.51 8.79
C PHE A 27 9.31 11.89 9.44
N VAL A 28 8.30 12.10 10.30
CA VAL A 28 8.12 13.37 11.02
C VAL A 28 9.31 13.66 11.94
N GLN A 29 9.85 12.64 12.61
CA GLN A 29 11.08 12.77 13.41
C GLN A 29 12.30 13.24 12.61
N HIS A 30 12.29 13.04 11.28
CA HIS A 30 13.35 13.49 10.37
C HIS A 30 12.95 14.75 9.57
N GLY A 31 11.94 15.49 10.03
CA GLY A 31 11.56 16.80 9.48
C GLY A 31 10.56 16.76 8.33
N PHE A 32 9.95 15.62 8.03
CA PHE A 32 8.89 15.55 7.02
C PHE A 32 7.55 16.05 7.58
N ASP A 33 6.83 16.82 6.77
CA ASP A 33 5.45 17.18 7.03
C ASP A 33 4.49 16.10 6.46
N VAL A 34 3.30 16.00 7.03
CA VAL A 34 2.25 15.07 6.58
C VAL A 34 1.91 15.26 5.09
N ARG A 35 2.02 16.48 4.55
CA ARG A 35 1.83 16.78 3.13
C ARG A 35 2.83 16.05 2.24
N HIS A 36 4.07 15.86 2.69
CA HIS A 36 5.07 15.09 1.95
C HIS A 36 4.66 13.62 1.87
N LEU A 37 4.10 13.08 2.95
CA LEU A 37 3.66 11.69 2.99
C LEU A 37 2.48 11.38 2.05
N ARG A 38 1.80 12.41 1.55
CA ARG A 38 0.71 12.26 0.58
C ARG A 38 1.18 11.63 -0.73
N MET A 39 2.45 11.76 -1.10
CA MET A 39 3.00 11.08 -2.28
C MET A 39 2.94 9.56 -2.16
N TYR A 40 3.23 9.00 -0.98
CA TYR A 40 3.14 7.56 -0.72
C TYR A 40 1.69 7.08 -0.77
N LEU A 41 0.75 7.86 -0.21
CA LEU A 41 -0.67 7.55 -0.28
C LEU A 41 -1.17 7.48 -1.73
N LEU A 42 -0.81 8.48 -2.54
CA LEU A 42 -1.25 8.54 -3.94
C LEU A 42 -0.62 7.42 -4.78
N ALA A 43 0.64 7.05 -4.53
CA ALA A 43 1.28 5.92 -5.18
C ALA A 43 0.55 4.61 -4.85
N ALA A 44 0.31 4.33 -3.56
CA ALA A 44 -0.40 3.13 -3.11
C ALA A 44 -1.83 3.04 -3.67
N GLN A 45 -2.56 4.16 -3.74
CA GLN A 45 -3.91 4.19 -4.33
C GLN A 45 -3.91 3.87 -5.82
N ARG A 46 -2.92 4.37 -6.57
CA ARG A 46 -2.78 4.09 -8.01
C ARG A 46 -2.43 2.62 -8.24
N GLU A 47 -1.50 2.09 -7.45
CA GLU A 47 -1.10 0.70 -7.52
C GLU A 47 -2.26 -0.24 -7.19
N ALA A 48 -2.99 0.03 -6.09
CA ALA A 48 -4.18 -0.73 -5.73
C ALA A 48 -5.22 -0.75 -6.86
N GLY A 49 -5.48 0.39 -7.51
CA GLY A 49 -6.40 0.45 -8.64
C GLY A 49 -5.97 -0.43 -9.82
N ILE A 50 -4.68 -0.46 -10.15
CA ILE A 50 -4.14 -1.33 -11.22
C ILE A 50 -4.28 -2.81 -10.82
N LEU A 51 -3.93 -3.16 -9.58
CA LEU A 51 -4.03 -4.53 -9.09
C LEU A 51 -5.49 -5.02 -9.06
N GLU A 52 -6.43 -4.18 -8.64
CA GLU A 52 -7.87 -4.49 -8.69
C GLU A 52 -8.34 -4.83 -10.12
N GLN A 53 -7.85 -4.09 -11.14
CA GLN A 53 -8.16 -4.36 -12.54
C GLN A 53 -7.61 -5.72 -13.00
N VAL A 54 -6.39 -6.07 -12.57
CA VAL A 54 -5.75 -7.35 -12.88
C VAL A 54 -6.49 -8.53 -12.26
N LEU A 55 -7.07 -8.35 -11.07
CA LEU A 55 -7.81 -9.41 -10.38
C LEU A 55 -9.24 -9.63 -10.87
N LEU A 56 -9.85 -8.60 -11.47
CA LEU A 56 -11.25 -8.62 -11.88
C LEU A 56 -11.61 -9.86 -12.73
N PRO A 57 -10.78 -10.33 -13.69
CA PRO A 57 -11.03 -11.56 -14.43
C PRO A 57 -10.99 -12.83 -13.58
N LEU A 58 -10.09 -12.91 -12.60
CA LEU A 58 -9.94 -14.09 -11.73
C LEU A 58 -11.16 -14.27 -10.82
N ARG A 59 -11.72 -13.16 -10.34
CA ARG A 59 -12.94 -13.18 -9.51
C ARG A 59 -14.18 -13.62 -10.30
N ARG A 60 -14.21 -13.40 -11.62
CA ARG A 60 -15.33 -13.81 -12.49
C ARG A 60 -15.36 -15.31 -12.81
N ARG A 61 -14.23 -16.02 -12.71
CA ARG A 61 -14.16 -17.47 -13.01
C ARG A 61 -14.85 -18.34 -11.95
N GLY A 62 -14.93 -17.88 -10.70
CA GLY A 62 -15.91 -18.36 -9.71
C GLY A 62 -15.67 -19.73 -9.09
N ASP A 63 -14.60 -20.44 -9.44
CA ASP A 63 -14.20 -21.68 -8.79
C ASP A 63 -13.41 -21.37 -7.50
N GLY A 64 -13.76 -21.98 -6.36
CA GLY A 64 -13.13 -21.67 -5.05
C GLY A 64 -11.59 -21.80 -5.00
N ARG A 65 -10.99 -22.44 -6.00
CA ARG A 65 -9.54 -22.48 -6.25
C ARG A 65 -8.96 -21.12 -6.67
N SER A 66 -9.75 -20.29 -7.36
CA SER A 66 -9.38 -18.96 -7.88
C SER A 66 -9.18 -17.93 -6.78
N GLY A 67 -9.77 -18.09 -5.59
CA GLY A 67 -9.59 -17.16 -4.47
C GLY A 67 -8.17 -17.21 -3.89
N GLY A 68 -7.64 -18.42 -3.70
CA GLY A 68 -6.26 -18.61 -3.26
C GLY A 68 -5.25 -18.17 -4.32
N GLU A 69 -5.51 -18.46 -5.58
CA GLU A 69 -4.68 -18.00 -6.71
C GLU A 69 -4.67 -16.47 -6.83
N ALA A 70 -5.83 -15.82 -6.74
CA ALA A 70 -5.95 -14.37 -6.76
C ALA A 70 -5.17 -13.71 -5.60
N ARG A 71 -5.24 -14.30 -4.40
CA ARG A 71 -4.48 -13.78 -3.24
C ARG A 71 -2.98 -13.95 -3.42
N ARG A 72 -2.53 -15.10 -3.91
CA ARG A 72 -1.10 -15.33 -4.21
C ARG A 72 -0.58 -14.35 -5.25
N LEU A 73 -1.32 -14.17 -6.35
CA LEU A 73 -0.94 -13.22 -7.39
C LEU A 73 -0.89 -11.78 -6.86
N LEU A 74 -1.84 -11.38 -6.00
CA LEU A 74 -1.77 -10.08 -5.33
C LEU A 74 -0.48 -9.90 -4.54
N ASP A 75 -0.14 -10.90 -3.72
CA ASP A 75 1.01 -10.83 -2.83
C ASP A 75 2.30 -10.76 -3.66
N GLU A 76 2.42 -11.59 -4.70
CA GLU A 76 3.55 -11.57 -5.65
C GLU A 76 3.70 -10.22 -6.37
N LEU A 77 2.59 -9.64 -6.83
CA LEU A 77 2.62 -8.35 -7.52
C LEU A 77 2.93 -7.19 -6.57
N ALA A 78 2.43 -7.22 -5.33
CA ALA A 78 2.73 -6.23 -4.32
C ALA A 78 4.22 -6.26 -3.92
N ASP A 79 4.79 -7.45 -3.74
CA ASP A 79 6.21 -7.62 -3.45
C ASP A 79 7.10 -7.14 -4.60
N ALA A 80 6.73 -7.49 -5.84
CA ALA A 80 7.43 -7.02 -7.04
C ALA A 80 7.34 -5.50 -7.20
N GLY A 81 6.18 -4.90 -6.92
CA GLY A 81 5.95 -3.46 -6.93
C GLY A 81 6.83 -2.72 -5.92
N ALA A 82 6.91 -3.23 -4.69
CA ALA A 82 7.77 -2.69 -3.65
C ALA A 82 9.26 -2.76 -4.03
N ALA A 83 9.71 -3.88 -4.59
CA ALA A 83 11.08 -4.05 -5.06
C ALA A 83 11.41 -3.07 -6.22
N LEU A 84 10.49 -2.93 -7.19
CA LEU A 84 10.64 -1.99 -8.29
C LEU A 84 10.71 -0.55 -7.79
N HIS A 85 9.88 -0.17 -6.82
CA HIS A 85 9.91 1.17 -6.21
C HIS A 85 11.27 1.48 -5.57
N ASP A 86 11.82 0.57 -4.77
CA ASP A 86 13.12 0.75 -4.13
C ASP A 86 14.24 0.89 -5.17
N LEU A 87 14.26 0.05 -6.20
CA LEU A 87 15.24 0.12 -7.29
C LEU A 87 15.17 1.44 -8.06
N LEU A 88 13.96 1.89 -8.42
CA LEU A 88 13.77 3.15 -9.13
C LEU A 88 14.15 4.35 -8.25
N LEU A 89 13.81 4.33 -6.96
CA LEU A 89 14.18 5.37 -6.02
C LEU A 89 15.71 5.49 -5.92
N ARG A 90 16.42 4.37 -5.72
CA ARG A 90 17.90 4.35 -5.69
C ARG A 90 18.50 4.88 -6.99
N ARG A 91 17.95 4.48 -8.13
CA ARG A 91 18.40 4.95 -9.44
C ARG A 91 18.20 6.46 -9.61
N SER A 92 17.08 6.99 -9.14
CA SER A 92 16.78 8.43 -9.23
C SER A 92 17.64 9.30 -8.31
N LEU A 93 18.10 8.77 -7.17
CA LEU A 93 19.02 9.48 -6.28
C LEU A 93 20.46 9.55 -6.84
N GLY A 94 20.78 8.76 -7.86
CA GLY A 94 22.11 8.69 -8.44
C GLY A 94 23.14 7.99 -7.52
N PRO A 95 24.40 7.87 -7.95
CA PRO A 95 25.49 7.41 -7.09
C PRO A 95 25.78 8.48 -6.04
N SER A 96 25.09 8.44 -4.91
CA SER A 96 25.35 9.30 -3.75
C SER A 96 25.05 8.55 -2.45
N THR A 97 25.77 7.45 -2.27
CA THR A 97 26.78 7.25 -1.20
C THR A 97 27.89 6.41 -1.78
#